data_AF-A0A7V4PCI7-F1
#
_entry.id   AF-A0A7V4PCI7-F1
#
_cell.length_a   1.000
_cell.length_b   1.000
_cell.length_c   1.000
_cell.angle_alpha   90.00
_cell.angle_beta   90.00
_cell.angle_gamma   90.00
#
_symmetry.space_group_name_H-M   'P 1'
#
loop_
_entity.id
_entity.type
_entity.pdbx_description
1 polymer ?
#
loop_
_entity_poly.entity_id
_entity_poly.type
_entity_poly.pdbx_seq_one_letter_code
_entity_poly.pdbx_strand_id
1 'polypeptide(L)' 'QAQAVLQQLVQRGRLPPRQLSVLALGDNHPLASNGTPAGKAKNRRIELVVYPDSIDG' A
#
# COMPACT_ATOMS: atom_id res chain seq x y z
N GLN A 1 -8.15 3.55 -3.50
CA GLN A 1 -7.30 4.08 -2.41
C GLN A 1 -5.82 4.00 -2.77
N ALA A 2 -5.26 2.82 -3.07
CA ALA A 2 -3.84 2.66 -3.43
C ALA A 2 -3.38 3.53 -4.62
N GLN A 3 -4.19 3.63 -5.68
CA GLN A 3 -3.86 4.46 -6.85
C GLN A 3 -3.72 5.96 -6.52
N ALA A 4 -4.52 6.48 -5.58
CA ALA A 4 -4.40 7.87 -5.16
C ALA A 4 -3.10 8.10 -4.38
N VAL A 5 -2.68 7.14 -3.55
CA VAL A 5 -1.37 7.20 -2.85
C VAL A 5 -0.22 7.12 -3.85
N LEU A 6 -0.29 6.22 -4.83
CA LEU A 6 0.70 6.16 -5.91
C LEU A 6 0.83 7.51 -6.62
N GLN A 7 -0.29 8.14 -7.00
CA GLN A 7 -0.28 9.46 -7.64
C GLN A 7 0.37 10.52 -6.74
N GLN A 8 0.10 10.51 -5.43
CA GLN A 8 0.75 11.44 -4.49
C GLN A 8 2.26 11.22 -4.40
N LEU A 9 2.71 9.96 -4.35
CA LEU A 9 4.13 9.60 -4.31
C LEU A 9 4.89 10.06 -5.57
N VAL A 10 4.26 9.91 -6.74
CA VAL A 10 4.84 10.39 -8.01
C VAL A 10 4.84 11.91 -8.08
N GLN A 11 3.70 12.56 -7.82
CA GLN A 11 3.53 14.00 -8.06
C GLN A 11 4.25 14.86 -7.01
N ARG A 12 4.14 14.48 -5.73
CA ARG A 12 4.70 15.25 -4.61
C ARG A 12 6.05 14.69 -4.16
N GLY A 13 6.14 13.37 -4.03
CA GLY A 13 7.38 12.69 -3.63
C GLY A 13 8.43 12.62 -4.74
N ARG A 14 8.05 12.92 -5.99
CA ARG A 14 8.91 12.84 -7.18
C ARG A 14 9.58 11.47 -7.36
N LEU A 15 8.94 10.41 -6.85
CA LEU A 15 9.42 9.06 -7.04
C LEU A 15 9.21 8.63 -8.50
N PRO A 16 10.22 8.04 -9.16
CA PRO A 16 10.07 7.51 -10.51
C PRO A 16 8.93 6.48 -10.56
N PRO A 17 7.92 6.65 -11.44
CA PRO A 17 6.80 5.70 -11.52
C PRO A 17 7.23 4.26 -11.79
N ARG A 18 8.37 4.06 -12.47
CA ARG A 18 8.93 2.74 -12.79
C ARG A 18 9.41 1.97 -11.55
N GLN A 19 9.66 2.65 -10.44
CA GLN A 19 10.08 2.03 -9.17
C GLN A 19 8.89 1.66 -8.27
N LEU A 20 7.66 1.96 -8.70
CA LEU A 20 6.46 1.76 -7.88
C LEU A 20 5.54 0.72 -8.52
N SER A 21 5.03 -0.19 -7.70
CA SER A 21 4.02 -1.17 -8.08
C SER A 21 2.88 -1.16 -7.06
N VAL A 22 1.68 -1.56 -7.49
CA VAL A 22 0.50 -1.64 -6.63
C VAL A 22 -0.05 -3.05 -6.70
N LEU A 23 -0.18 -3.67 -5.52
CA LEU A 23 -0.85 -4.96 -5.34
C LEU A 23 -2.17 -4.76 -4.60
N ALA A 24 -3.27 -5.26 -5.15
CA ALA A 24 -4.59 -5.22 -4.52
C ALA A 24 -4.86 -6.55 -3.80
N LEU A 25 -4.79 -6.55 -2.47
CA LEU A 25 -4.96 -7.78 -1.66
C LEU A 25 -6.41 -8.04 -1.21
N GLY A 26 -7.32 -7.08 -1.39
CA GLY A 26 -8.71 -7.22 -0.98
C GLY A 26 -8.87 -7.60 0.49
N ASP A 27 -9.78 -8.52 0.79
CA ASP A 27 -10.11 -8.97 2.14
C ASP A 27 -9.28 -10.19 2.60
N ASN A 28 -8.24 -10.58 1.85
CA ASN A 28 -7.52 -11.85 2.07
C ASN A 28 -6.62 -11.86 3.31
N HIS A 29 -6.32 -10.69 3.90
CA HIS A 29 -5.48 -10.56 5.10
C HIS A 29 -6.01 -9.48 6.06
N PRO A 30 -7.12 -9.76 6.76
CA PRO A 30 -7.72 -8.80 7.70
C PRO A 30 -6.93 -8.73 9.01
N LEU A 31 -6.68 -7.52 9.53
CA LEU A 31 -6.10 -7.30 10.86
C LEU A 31 -7.14 -7.33 11.98
N ALA A 32 -8.43 -7.25 11.62
CA ALA A 32 -9.57 -7.29 12.53
C ALA A 32 -10.77 -7.95 11.86
N SER A 33 -11.79 -8.32 12.63
CA SER A 33 -13.01 -8.94 12.06
C SER A 33 -13.68 -8.04 11.02
N ASN A 34 -13.92 -8.58 9.82
CA ASN A 34 -14.76 -7.92 8.81
C ASN A 34 -16.26 -7.92 9.19
N GLY A 35 -16.65 -8.58 10.28
CA GLY A 35 -18.03 -8.64 10.75
C GLY A 35 -18.53 -7.33 11.38
N THR A 36 -17.64 -6.41 11.77
CA THR A 36 -18.03 -5.14 12.42
C THR A 36 -17.62 -3.91 11.59
N PRO A 37 -18.38 -2.80 11.66
CA PRO A 37 -17.99 -1.56 10.99
C PRO A 37 -16.60 -1.05 11.42
N ALA A 38 -16.28 -1.16 12.72
CA ALA A 38 -14.99 -0.77 13.27
C ALA A 38 -13.85 -1.65 12.74
N GLY A 39 -14.05 -2.97 12.65
CA GLY A 39 -13.05 -3.89 12.11
C GLY A 39 -12.82 -3.68 10.60
N LYS A 40 -13.89 -3.49 9.82
CA LYS A 40 -13.78 -3.08 8.39
C LYS A 40 -13.01 -1.77 8.23
N ALA A 41 -13.24 -0.80 9.12
CA ALA A 41 -12.51 0.46 9.08
C ALA A 41 -11.02 0.27 9.36
N LYS A 42 -10.66 -0.57 10.34
CA LYS A 42 -9.27 -0.91 10.65
C LYS A 42 -8.58 -1.68 9.52
N ASN A 43 -9.32 -2.47 8.75
CA ASN A 43 -8.79 -3.25 7.64
C ASN A 43 -8.52 -2.41 6.37
N ARG A 44 -9.15 -1.24 6.20
CA ARG A 44 -8.89 -0.32 5.09
C ARG A 44 -7.53 0.37 5.28
N ARG A 45 -6.46 -0.31 4.89
CA ARG A 45 -5.08 0.17 5.03
C ARG A 45 -4.30 0.07 3.72
N ILE A 46 -3.20 0.82 3.65
CA ILE A 46 -2.20 0.72 2.60
C ILE A 46 -0.89 0.36 3.30
N GLU A 47 -0.24 -0.69 2.80
CA GLU A 47 1.09 -1.10 3.25
C GLU A 47 2.11 -0.65 2.20
N LEU A 48 3.20 -0.02 2.65
CA LEU A 48 4.29 0.41 1.78
C LEU A 48 5.51 -0.47 2.09
N VAL A 49 5.92 -1.27 1.11
CA VAL A 49 7.09 -2.15 1.23
C VAL A 49 8.19 -1.61 0.32
N VAL A 50 9.38 -1.41 0.88
CA VAL A 50 10.54 -0.86 0.16
C VAL A 50 11.58 -1.95 0.02
N TYR A 51 12.01 -2.19 -1.22
CA TYR A 51 13.10 -3.12 -1.54
C TYR A 51 14.31 -2.32 -2.03
N PRO A 52 15.54 -2.71 -1.64
CA PRO A 52 16.74 -2.10 -2.20
C PRO A 52 16.98 -2.59 -3.64
N ASP A 53 17.57 -1.73 -4.48
CA ASP A 53 17.94 -2.07 -5.87
C ASP A 53 19.14 -3.05 -5.92
N SER A 54 20.06 -2.94 -4.97
CA SER A 54 21.16 -3.88 -4.72
C SER A 54 21.22 -4.21 -3.24
N ILE A 55 21.46 -5.48 -2.91
CA ILE A 55 21.84 -5.88 -1.54
C ILE A 55 23.35 -5.77 -1.47
N ASP A 56 23.86 -4.54 -1.44
CA ASP A 56 25.28 -4.36 -1.15
C ASP A 56 25.49 -4.61 0.35
N GLY A 57 26.27 -5.64 0.66
CA GLY A 57 26.76 -5.96 2.00
C GLY A 57 28.02 -5.17 2.34
#